data_AF-A0A0F9DNK3-F1
#
_entry.id   AF-A0A0F9DNK3-F1
#
_cell.length_a   1.000
_cell.length_b   1.000
_cell.length_c   1.000
_cell.angle_alpha   90.00
_cell.angle_beta   90.00
_cell.angle_gamma   90.00
#
_symmetry.space_group_name_H-M   'P 1'
#
loop_
_entity.id
_entity.type
_entity.pdbx_description
1 polymer ?
#
loop_
_entity_poly.entity_id
_entity_poly.type
_entity_poly.pdbx_seq_one_letter_code
_entity_poly.pdbx_strand_id
1 'polypeptide(L)'
;YFKDGDGKDLAKLIGYSTPVKNVIALEYKVLLFANGRETPVDPKTHEFKVGDRIRVMIEPMDDYHVYIFHIGASGEHRFLLPVDQEDAPLAKREQPVALPDDGYFEFSDPPGDETLMVVATETPVPDLDVLAEVLTSESAENDTPEMQAVRKTLKAKSPSDCPFD
;
A
#
# COMPACT_ATOMS: atom_id res chain seq x y z
N TYR A 1 11.88 -12.08 2.92
CA TYR A 1 11.25 -13.40 3.17
C TYR A 1 9.79 -13.32 2.83
N PHE A 2 9.42 -14.04 1.77
CA PHE A 2 8.10 -14.10 1.16
C PHE A 2 7.19 -14.97 2.02
N LYS A 3 6.10 -14.40 2.52
CA LYS A 3 4.90 -15.20 2.76
C LYS A 3 4.08 -15.05 1.49
N ASP A 4 3.53 -16.16 0.97
CA ASP A 4 2.39 -16.10 0.06
C ASP A 4 1.48 -14.98 0.57
N GLY A 5 1.16 -14.00 -0.28
CA GLY A 5 0.27 -12.94 0.15
C GLY A 5 -1.07 -13.60 0.46
N ASP A 6 -1.36 -13.81 1.74
CA ASP A 6 -2.62 -14.43 2.10
C ASP A 6 -3.69 -13.37 1.84
N GLY A 7 -4.46 -13.58 0.77
CA GLY A 7 -5.61 -12.74 0.44
C GLY A 7 -6.61 -12.59 1.59
N LYS A 8 -6.58 -13.49 2.59
CA LYS A 8 -7.33 -13.34 3.85
C LYS A 8 -6.69 -12.35 4.80
N ASP A 9 -5.37 -12.32 4.91
CA ASP A 9 -4.66 -11.32 5.73
C ASP A 9 -4.88 -9.93 5.14
N LEU A 10 -4.83 -9.81 3.80
CA LEU A 10 -5.22 -8.59 3.09
C LEU A 10 -6.66 -8.18 3.38
N ALA A 11 -7.63 -9.09 3.18
CA ALA A 11 -9.04 -8.84 3.45
C ALA A 11 -9.26 -8.43 4.91
N LYS A 12 -8.61 -9.10 5.86
CA LYS A 12 -8.69 -8.76 7.29
C LYS A 12 -8.04 -7.42 7.59
N LEU A 13 -6.93 -7.07 6.96
CA LEU A 13 -6.21 -5.82 7.17
C LEU A 13 -6.99 -4.63 6.63
N ILE A 14 -7.59 -4.75 5.44
CA ILE A 14 -8.35 -3.69 4.77
C ILE A 14 -9.86 -3.70 5.10
N GLY A 15 -10.34 -4.68 5.88
CA GLY A 15 -11.75 -4.77 6.27
C GLY A 15 -12.69 -5.34 5.23
N TYR A 16 -12.16 -6.00 4.20
CA TYR A 16 -12.97 -6.73 3.24
C TYR A 16 -13.44 -8.09 3.82
N SER A 17 -14.69 -8.45 3.56
CA SER A 17 -15.27 -9.74 3.97
C SER A 17 -14.95 -10.88 2.99
N THR A 18 -14.46 -10.55 1.79
CA THR A 18 -14.12 -11.51 0.74
C THR A 18 -12.60 -11.60 0.59
N PRO A 19 -11.99 -12.81 0.61
CA PRO A 19 -10.56 -12.96 0.36
C PRO A 19 -10.19 -12.50 -1.05
N VAL A 20 -9.15 -11.68 -1.15
CA VAL A 20 -8.56 -11.29 -2.43
C VAL A 20 -7.93 -12.54 -3.06
N LYS A 21 -8.47 -13.03 -4.17
CA LYS A 21 -7.93 -14.22 -4.84
C LYS A 21 -6.66 -13.85 -5.61
N ASN A 22 -5.71 -14.79 -5.68
CA ASN A 22 -4.51 -14.73 -6.53
C ASN A 22 -3.54 -13.58 -6.18
N VAL A 23 -3.30 -13.36 -4.89
CA VAL A 23 -2.25 -12.45 -4.43
C VAL A 23 -0.91 -13.16 -4.52
N ILE A 24 0.05 -12.51 -5.18
CA ILE A 24 1.39 -13.05 -5.42
C ILE A 24 2.41 -12.31 -4.56
N ALA A 25 3.34 -13.08 -3.98
CA ALA A 25 4.44 -12.52 -3.22
C ALA A 25 5.50 -11.96 -4.19
N LEU A 26 5.79 -10.66 -4.11
CA LEU A 26 6.80 -9.99 -4.93
C LEU A 26 8.15 -9.87 -4.22
N GLU A 27 9.23 -9.93 -5.01
CA GLU A 27 10.54 -9.56 -4.51
C GLU A 27 10.68 -8.06 -4.59
N TYR A 28 11.01 -7.43 -3.46
CA TYR A 28 11.22 -6.01 -3.41
C TYR A 28 12.45 -5.65 -2.56
N LYS A 29 13.04 -4.51 -2.89
CA LYS A 29 14.14 -3.88 -2.15
C LYS A 29 13.66 -2.51 -1.68
N VAL A 30 13.97 -2.15 -0.45
CA VAL A 30 13.78 -0.78 0.06
C VAL A 30 15.11 -0.06 -0.07
N LEU A 31 15.13 1.03 -0.83
CA LEU A 31 16.28 1.89 -1.01
C LEU A 31 16.09 3.15 -0.18
N LEU A 32 16.97 3.38 0.80
CA LEU A 32 17.02 4.63 1.55
C LEU A 32 17.82 5.67 0.78
N PHE A 33 17.26 6.85 0.57
CA PHE A 33 17.94 8.00 -0.01
C PHE A 33 18.54 8.87 1.08
N ALA A 34 19.87 8.90 1.15
CA ALA A 34 20.62 9.75 2.07
C ALA A 34 21.87 10.30 1.39
N ASN A 35 22.19 11.58 1.65
CA ASN A 35 23.40 12.23 1.13
C ASN A 35 23.54 12.13 -0.41
N GLY A 36 22.43 12.21 -1.15
CA GLY A 36 22.42 12.14 -2.62
C GLY A 36 22.63 10.74 -3.19
N ARG A 37 22.49 9.68 -2.37
CA ARG A 37 22.67 8.29 -2.80
C ARG A 37 21.56 7.40 -2.26
N GLU A 38 21.23 6.40 -3.05
CA GLU A 38 20.30 5.33 -2.68
C GLU A 38 21.08 4.11 -2.19
N THR A 39 20.71 3.58 -1.02
CA THR A 39 21.32 2.38 -0.45
C THR A 39 20.25 1.38 -0.02
N PRO A 40 20.37 0.10 -0.40
CA PRO A 40 19.42 -0.91 0.04
C PRO A 40 19.50 -1.13 1.54
N VAL A 41 18.34 -1.19 2.19
CA VAL A 41 18.17 -1.45 3.62
C VAL A 41 17.14 -2.57 3.84
N ASP A 42 17.26 -3.31 4.95
CA ASP A 42 16.23 -4.26 5.37
C ASP A 42 15.24 -3.53 6.30
N PRO A 43 13.98 -3.33 5.89
CA PRO A 43 13.00 -2.59 6.68
C PRO A 43 12.63 -3.28 8.00
N LYS A 44 12.99 -4.55 8.21
CA LYS A 44 12.75 -5.24 9.49
C LYS A 44 13.79 -4.95 10.56
N THR A 45 14.96 -4.47 10.15
CA THR A 45 16.10 -4.25 11.06
C THR A 45 16.61 -2.81 11.02
N HIS A 46 16.24 -2.05 9.99
CA HIS A 46 16.53 -0.63 9.88
C HIS A 46 15.49 0.19 10.65
N GLU A 47 15.96 1.08 11.52
CA GLU A 47 15.12 2.06 12.20
C GLU A 47 15.05 3.34 11.36
N PHE A 48 13.89 3.58 10.76
CA PHE A 48 13.62 4.79 9.97
C PHE A 48 13.31 5.98 10.89
N LYS A 49 13.61 7.19 10.40
CA LYS A 49 13.35 8.46 11.08
C LYS A 49 12.42 9.34 10.27
N VAL A 50 11.72 10.25 10.95
CA VAL A 50 10.96 11.31 10.28
C VAL A 50 11.89 12.09 9.34
N GLY A 51 11.44 12.26 8.09
CA GLY A 51 12.18 12.86 6.98
C GLY A 51 13.02 11.88 6.17
N ASP A 52 13.14 10.61 6.59
CA ASP A 52 13.79 9.59 5.75
C ASP A 52 12.99 9.39 4.48
N ARG A 53 13.72 9.29 3.37
CA ARG A 53 13.15 9.13 2.04
C ARG A 53 13.50 7.76 1.51
N ILE A 54 12.49 7.02 1.07
CA ILE A 54 12.68 5.68 0.54
C ILE A 54 12.08 5.54 -0.86
N ARG A 55 12.64 4.57 -1.58
CA ARG A 55 12.12 4.05 -2.85
C ARG A 55 11.99 2.55 -2.74
N VAL A 56 10.88 2.02 -3.21
CA VAL A 56 10.64 0.58 -3.31
C VAL A 56 10.96 0.14 -4.72
N MET A 57 11.91 -0.79 -4.86
CA MET A 57 12.21 -1.42 -6.13
C MET A 57 11.57 -2.79 -6.17
N ILE A 58 10.73 -3.05 -7.17
CA ILE A 58 10.10 -4.34 -7.40
C ILE A 58 10.75 -5.00 -8.62
N GLU A 59 11.11 -6.26 -8.49
CA GLU A 59 11.63 -7.08 -9.60
C GLU A 59 10.61 -8.19 -9.91
N PRO A 60 9.63 -7.93 -10.79
CA PRO A 60 8.53 -8.86 -11.03
C PRO A 60 9.00 -10.07 -11.86
N MET A 61 8.60 -11.27 -11.42
CA MET A 61 8.89 -12.53 -12.13
C MET A 61 7.96 -12.82 -13.32
N ASP A 62 6.81 -12.14 -13.38
CA ASP A 62 5.84 -12.17 -14.48
C ASP A 62 5.16 -10.80 -14.58
N ASP A 63 4.21 -10.63 -15.51
CA ASP A 63 3.42 -9.41 -15.64
C ASP A 63 2.37 -9.32 -14.50
N TYR A 64 2.44 -8.26 -13.69
CA TYR A 64 1.57 -8.08 -12.53
C TYR A 64 0.99 -6.67 -12.43
N HIS A 65 -0.25 -6.57 -12.00
CA HIS A 65 -0.84 -5.33 -11.53
C HIS A 65 -0.40 -5.11 -10.09
N VAL A 66 0.21 -3.96 -9.81
CA VAL A 66 0.81 -3.66 -8.50
C VAL A 66 0.00 -2.63 -7.75
N TYR A 67 -0.29 -2.95 -6.49
CA TYR A 67 -0.92 -2.07 -5.53
C TYR A 67 0.01 -1.87 -4.34
N ILE A 68 0.12 -0.64 -3.84
CA ILE A 68 0.86 -0.35 -2.61
C ILE A 68 -0.08 0.27 -1.59
N PHE A 69 -0.15 -0.39 -0.44
CA PHE A 69 -0.92 0.03 0.71
C PHE A 69 0.03 0.49 1.80
N HIS A 70 -0.34 1.59 2.43
CA HIS A 70 0.34 2.12 3.60
C HIS A 70 -0.65 2.24 4.75
N ILE A 71 -0.18 1.84 5.93
CA ILE A 71 -0.85 2.07 7.20
C ILE A 71 0.11 2.91 8.03
N GLY A 72 -0.25 4.17 8.24
CA GLY A 72 0.53 5.11 9.03
C GLY A 72 0.50 4.78 10.51
N ALA A 73 1.39 5.40 11.29
CA ALA A 73 1.53 5.16 12.73
C ALA A 73 0.23 5.48 13.53
N SER A 74 -0.61 6.37 13.00
CA SER A 74 -1.93 6.72 13.54
C SER A 74 -3.02 5.66 13.26
N GLY A 75 -2.71 4.66 12.43
CA GLY A 75 -3.68 3.70 11.89
C GLY A 75 -4.43 4.19 10.66
N GLU A 76 -4.06 5.33 10.09
CA GLU A 76 -4.63 5.80 8.81
C GLU A 76 -4.23 4.87 7.66
N HIS A 77 -5.20 4.54 6.80
CA HIS A 77 -4.99 3.70 5.64
C HIS A 77 -4.89 4.56 4.38
N ARG A 78 -3.85 4.36 3.58
CA ARG A 78 -3.66 5.06 2.32
C ARG A 78 -3.20 4.12 1.21
N PHE A 79 -3.75 4.30 0.02
CA PHE A 79 -3.14 3.76 -1.19
C PHE A 79 -2.04 4.71 -1.66
N LEU A 80 -0.83 4.16 -1.82
CA LEU A 80 0.25 4.85 -2.48
C LEU A 80 0.29 4.54 -3.98
N LEU A 81 -0.24 3.39 -4.39
CA LEU A 81 -0.43 3.01 -5.79
C LEU A 81 -1.68 2.14 -5.97
N PRO A 82 -2.52 2.41 -7.00
CA PRO A 82 -2.39 3.49 -7.98
C PRO A 82 -2.57 4.90 -7.36
N VAL A 83 -2.02 5.92 -8.03
CA VAL A 83 -2.19 7.34 -7.66
C VAL A 83 -3.37 7.91 -8.46
N ASP A 84 -4.12 8.85 -7.91
CA ASP A 84 -5.09 9.70 -8.65
C ASP A 84 -6.13 9.01 -9.54
N GLN A 85 -6.84 7.99 -9.02
CA GLN A 85 -7.90 7.25 -9.76
C GLN A 85 -7.42 6.56 -11.05
N GLU A 86 -6.11 6.38 -11.22
CA GLU A 86 -5.56 5.62 -12.33
C GLU A 86 -5.73 4.11 -12.11
N ASP A 87 -5.70 3.35 -13.20
CA ASP A 87 -5.63 1.89 -13.13
C ASP A 87 -4.32 1.45 -12.45
N ALA A 88 -4.36 0.30 -11.79
CA ALA A 88 -3.16 -0.29 -11.18
C ALA A 88 -2.04 -0.44 -12.22
N PRO A 89 -0.82 0.07 -11.96
CA PRO A 89 0.27 -0.01 -12.91
C PRO A 89 0.66 -1.46 -13.20
N LEU A 90 0.86 -1.77 -14.49
CA LEU A 90 1.35 -3.06 -14.94
C LEU A 90 2.88 -3.12 -14.83
N ALA A 91 3.38 -3.80 -13.80
CA ALA A 91 4.79 -4.16 -13.68
C ALA A 91 5.08 -5.34 -14.62
N LYS A 92 5.88 -5.09 -15.65
CA LYS A 92 6.20 -6.10 -16.67
C LYS A 92 7.32 -7.02 -16.22
N ARG A 93 7.24 -8.28 -16.61
CA ARG A 93 8.25 -9.31 -16.37
C ARG A 93 9.66 -8.80 -16.69
N GLU A 94 10.60 -9.07 -15.78
CA GLU A 94 12.02 -8.74 -15.93
C GLU A 94 12.30 -7.23 -16.12
N GLN A 95 11.31 -6.37 -15.86
CA GLN A 95 11.46 -4.92 -15.87
C GLN A 95 11.33 -4.40 -14.44
N PRO A 96 12.45 -4.05 -13.77
CA PRO A 96 12.40 -3.49 -12.44
C PRO A 96 11.59 -2.19 -12.43
N VAL A 97 10.70 -2.06 -11.45
CA VAL A 97 9.87 -0.86 -11.26
C VAL A 97 10.29 -0.16 -9.97
N ALA A 98 10.56 1.14 -10.07
CA ALA A 98 10.85 2.02 -8.94
C ALA A 98 9.56 2.73 -8.50
N LEU A 99 9.27 2.69 -7.20
CA LEU A 99 8.05 3.23 -6.63
C LEU A 99 8.38 4.14 -5.43
N PRO A 100 7.86 5.38 -5.40
CA PRO A 100 7.12 6.03 -6.49
C PRO A 100 8.02 6.22 -7.73
N ASP A 101 7.39 6.32 -8.90
CA ASP A 101 8.07 6.52 -10.18
C ASP A 101 8.72 7.91 -10.27
N ASP A 102 8.11 8.91 -9.63
CA ASP A 102 8.69 10.22 -9.35
C ASP A 102 8.95 10.42 -7.84
N GLY A 103 10.12 10.96 -7.50
CA GLY A 103 10.49 11.28 -6.12
C GLY A 103 10.71 10.06 -5.20
N TYR A 104 10.19 10.17 -3.97
CA TYR A 104 10.39 9.23 -2.85
C TYR A 104 9.16 9.20 -1.94
N PHE A 105 8.92 8.06 -1.28
CA PHE A 105 8.08 8.07 -0.08
C PHE A 105 8.88 8.69 1.07
N GLU A 106 8.25 9.57 1.84
CA GLU A 106 8.88 10.25 2.97
C GLU A 106 8.14 9.86 4.26
N PHE A 107 8.89 9.43 5.28
CA PHE A 107 8.34 9.19 6.61
C PHE A 107 8.00 10.52 7.27
N SER A 108 6.77 10.70 7.72
CA SER A 108 6.28 11.93 8.34
C SER A 108 5.88 11.71 9.81
N ASP A 109 5.67 12.81 10.55
CA ASP A 109 5.09 12.73 11.90
C ASP A 109 3.64 12.21 11.87
N PRO A 110 3.16 11.54 12.95
CA PRO A 110 3.89 11.22 14.17
C PRO A 110 4.75 9.94 14.04
N PRO A 111 5.85 9.80 14.81
CA PRO A 111 6.64 8.58 14.81
C PRO A 111 5.83 7.40 15.36
N GLY A 112 6.02 6.22 14.77
CA GLY A 112 5.45 4.97 15.25
C GLY A 112 5.64 3.83 14.25
N ASP A 113 4.98 2.71 14.52
CA ASP A 113 5.02 1.53 13.66
C ASP A 113 4.15 1.76 12.42
N GLU A 114 4.76 1.76 11.25
CA GLU A 114 4.08 1.85 9.97
C GLU A 114 4.14 0.51 9.22
N THR A 115 3.12 0.24 8.41
CA THR A 115 3.09 -0.95 7.55
C THR A 115 3.02 -0.53 6.10
N LEU A 116 4.04 -0.90 5.33
CA LEU A 116 4.00 -0.84 3.87
C LEU A 116 3.77 -2.24 3.31
N MET A 117 2.77 -2.37 2.45
CA MET A 117 2.36 -3.64 1.87
C MET A 117 2.26 -3.52 0.36
N VAL A 118 3.03 -4.36 -0.33
CA VAL A 118 3.06 -4.46 -1.79
C VAL A 118 2.25 -5.68 -2.19
N VAL A 119 1.27 -5.49 -3.05
CA VAL A 119 0.35 -6.53 -3.53
C VAL A 119 0.49 -6.63 -5.04
N ALA A 120 0.74 -7.83 -5.55
CA ALA A 120 0.70 -8.13 -6.97
C ALA A 120 -0.43 -9.10 -7.31
N THR A 121 -1.06 -8.86 -8.45
CA THR A 121 -2.10 -9.73 -9.01
C THR A 121 -1.88 -9.93 -10.51
N GLU A 122 -2.15 -11.13 -11.02
CA GLU A 122 -2.04 -11.43 -12.47
C GLU A 122 -3.06 -10.66 -13.31
N THR A 123 -4.22 -10.36 -12.71
CA THR A 123 -5.30 -9.58 -13.32
C THR A 123 -5.75 -8.49 -12.35
N PRO A 124 -6.30 -7.36 -12.84
CA PRO A 124 -6.90 -6.36 -11.96
C PRO A 124 -7.94 -7.01 -11.06
N VAL A 125 -7.95 -6.62 -9.79
CA VAL A 125 -8.94 -7.11 -8.83
C VAL A 125 -9.91 -5.98 -8.52
N PRO A 126 -11.18 -6.06 -8.98
CA PRO A 126 -12.14 -4.97 -8.84
C PRO A 126 -12.32 -4.49 -7.40
N ASP A 127 -12.27 -5.41 -6.42
CA ASP A 127 -12.36 -5.07 -5.00
C ASP A 127 -11.19 -4.18 -4.52
N LEU A 128 -9.99 -4.38 -5.08
CA LEU A 128 -8.83 -3.54 -4.76
C LEU A 128 -8.94 -2.18 -5.46
N ASP A 129 -9.46 -2.14 -6.69
CA ASP A 129 -9.67 -0.91 -7.44
C ASP A 129 -10.70 -0.01 -6.73
N VAL A 130 -11.84 -0.58 -6.31
CA VAL A 130 -12.87 0.13 -5.53
C VAL A 130 -12.31 0.66 -4.21
N LEU A 131 -11.48 -0.13 -3.52
CA LEU A 131 -10.85 0.30 -2.27
C LEU A 131 -9.84 1.43 -2.50
N ALA A 132 -9.04 1.35 -3.56
CA ALA A 132 -8.12 2.41 -3.95
C ALA A 132 -8.87 3.72 -4.23
N GLU A 133 -9.98 3.64 -4.98
CA GLU A 133 -10.82 4.79 -5.30
C GLU A 133 -11.43 5.42 -4.04
N VAL A 134 -11.94 4.61 -3.11
CA VAL A 134 -12.52 5.09 -1.84
C VAL A 134 -11.49 5.83 -0.98
N LEU A 135 -10.25 5.32 -0.92
CA LEU A 135 -9.19 5.87 -0.08
C LEU A 135 -8.47 7.06 -0.72
N THR A 136 -8.56 7.21 -2.05
CA THR A 136 -8.02 8.37 -2.77
C THR A 136 -9.03 9.50 -2.95
N SER A 137 -10.33 9.19 -2.94
CA SER A 137 -11.39 10.21 -3.09
C SER A 137 -11.81 10.83 -1.75
N GLU A 138 -11.60 12.15 -1.62
CA GLU A 138 -11.98 12.93 -0.44
C GLU A 138 -13.50 13.14 -0.32
N SER A 139 -14.27 13.00 -1.42
CA SER A 139 -15.71 13.26 -1.47
C SER A 139 -16.51 11.99 -1.76
N ALA A 140 -17.49 11.70 -0.91
CA ALA A 140 -18.40 10.57 -1.06
C ALA A 140 -19.66 10.89 -1.91
N GLU A 141 -19.74 12.09 -2.48
CA GLU A 141 -20.95 12.60 -3.16
C GLU A 141 -21.33 11.81 -4.42
N ASN A 142 -20.38 11.11 -5.04
CA ASN A 142 -20.59 10.26 -6.21
C ASN A 142 -20.28 8.78 -5.99
N ASP A 143 -20.13 8.34 -4.72
CA ASP A 143 -19.79 6.95 -4.42
C ASP A 143 -20.86 5.97 -4.94
N THR A 144 -20.41 4.88 -5.58
CA THR A 144 -21.26 3.72 -5.86
C THR A 144 -21.68 3.02 -4.56
N PRO A 145 -22.72 2.16 -4.57
CA PRO A 145 -23.13 1.40 -3.38
C PRO A 145 -22.00 0.55 -2.77
N GLU A 146 -21.09 0.06 -3.63
CA GLU A 146 -19.91 -0.72 -3.22
C GLU A 146 -18.91 0.16 -2.48
N MET A 147 -18.59 1.35 -3.03
CA MET A 147 -17.73 2.34 -2.38
C MET A 147 -18.27 2.79 -1.02
N GLN A 148 -19.59 3.02 -0.91
CA GLN A 148 -20.24 3.39 0.35
C GLN A 148 -20.11 2.28 1.42
N ALA A 149 -20.26 1.01 1.02
CA ALA A 149 -20.09 -0.13 1.92
C ALA A 149 -18.64 -0.24 2.43
N VAL A 150 -17.67 0.00 1.55
CA VAL A 150 -16.24 0.02 1.88
C VAL A 150 -15.93 1.18 2.86
N ARG A 151 -16.36 2.42 2.57
CA ARG A 151 -16.20 3.57 3.48
C ARG A 151 -16.79 3.31 4.86
N LYS A 152 -17.98 2.73 4.93
CA LYS A 152 -18.62 2.39 6.21
C LYS A 152 -17.79 1.40 7.01
N THR A 153 -17.16 0.44 6.34
CA THR A 153 -16.33 -0.59 6.97
C THR A 153 -14.99 -0.04 7.45
N LEU A 154 -14.36 0.85 6.67
CA LEU A 154 -13.14 1.55 7.06
C LEU A 154 -13.39 2.48 8.26
N LYS A 155 -14.49 3.24 8.27
CA LYS A 155 -14.90 4.08 9.41
C LYS A 155 -15.17 3.28 10.68
N ALA A 156 -15.74 2.08 10.55
CA ALA A 156 -15.99 1.20 11.71
C ALA A 156 -14.72 0.58 12.31
N LYS A 157 -13.60 0.58 11.55
CA LYS A 157 -12.30 0.04 11.98
C LYS A 157 -11.28 1.10 12.35
N SER A 158 -11.48 2.34 11.91
CA SER A 158 -10.67 3.47 12.36
C SER A 158 -10.78 3.54 13.88
N PRO A 159 -9.68 3.58 14.65
CA PRO A 159 -9.72 3.75 16.08
C PRO A 159 -10.13 5.19 16.42
N SER A 160 -11.37 5.56 16.13
CA SER A 160 -12.02 6.72 16.71
C SER A 160 -12.48 6.34 18.12
N ASP A 161 -11.58 6.53 19.08
CA ASP A 161 -11.77 6.80 20.53
C ASP A 161 -10.70 6.09 21.37
N CYS A 162 -9.46 6.60 21.32
CA CYS A 162 -8.63 6.62 22.52
C CYS A 162 -8.72 8.03 23.11
N PRO A 163 -9.48 8.27 24.19
CA PRO A 163 -9.26 9.46 24.99
C PRO A 163 -7.83 9.35 25.55
N PHE A 164 -6.98 10.31 25.21
CA PHE A 164 -5.80 10.59 26.01
C PHE A 164 -6.31 11.00 27.41
N ASP A 165 -6.08 10.14 28.40
CA ASP A 165 -6.13 10.47 29.82
C ASP A 165 -4.68 10.63 30.32
#